data_AF-A0A2J6QIG8-F1
#
_entry.id   AF-A0A2J6QIG8-F1
#
_cell.length_a   1.000
_cell.length_b   1.000
_cell.length_c   1.000
_cell.angle_alpha   90.00
_cell.angle_beta   90.00
_cell.angle_gamma   90.00
#
_symmetry.space_group_name_H-M   'P 1'
#
loop_
_entity.id
_entity.type
_entity.pdbx_description
1 polymer ?
#
loop_
_entity_poly.entity_id
_entity_poly.type
_entity_poly.pdbx_seq_one_letter_code
_entity_poly.pdbx_strand_id
1 'polypeptide(L)'
;MDLLIFLLITLVSGVLPAQGATGPLVPVDKSCFNVTIPVTVTSTNFIYGLPKFSDNLDITALTIELNTRGVFASLNPFAGTQNETATYHVSGTFCGPSSNKASTLLLATHGASLDRYYWDFQYEPSCYSFVDFAVSKGYSVFYYDRVGAGESSLLSGYVAQIPINVGVLEQLTNYIRSGSLSLAGNKYKPNKIVLLGHSVGSIISNALLVTNPTIADGAVLTGWSPNSGLLAAIPCIFAGIQAKIAKTVNPARWGAYDNGWFTVIDIYAYIELFYKIGSFDFTAVQFALNTSWPIGIMEFLTIYVQGFVSQSTIPVLFQVGSNDAIICQGNCSGVFTNVVGLLFPKSASLEAYIQPNTGHILTTALNATGGFQVITDYLHKNGF
;
A
#
# COMPACT_ATOMS: atom_id res chain seq x y z
N MET A 1 20.70 17.97 -31.74
CA MET A 1 21.72 18.92 -31.28
C MET A 1 20.98 19.86 -30.35
N ASP A 2 21.01 19.75 -29.03
CA ASP A 2 21.96 19.17 -28.05
C ASP A 2 21.13 18.99 -26.75
N LEU A 3 21.39 18.14 -25.75
CA LEU A 3 22.47 17.27 -25.36
C LEU A 3 21.79 16.24 -24.43
N LEU A 4 21.70 14.96 -24.84
CA LEU A 4 21.19 13.88 -23.98
C LEU A 4 22.23 13.62 -22.89
N ILE A 5 21.98 14.11 -21.66
CA ILE A 5 22.70 13.66 -20.47
C ILE A 5 22.15 12.27 -20.15
N PHE A 6 22.83 11.24 -20.65
CA PHE A 6 22.68 9.88 -20.16
C PHE A 6 23.22 9.85 -18.73
N LEU A 7 22.32 9.97 -17.75
CA LEU A 7 22.63 9.57 -16.39
C LEU A 7 22.80 8.03 -16.43
N LEU A 8 24.04 7.55 -16.23
CA LEU A 8 24.28 6.13 -15.98
C LEU A 8 23.56 5.75 -14.68
N ILE A 9 22.32 5.25 -14.81
CA ILE A 9 21.72 4.44 -13.77
C ILE A 9 22.56 3.17 -13.73
N THR A 10 23.27 2.94 -12.63
CA THR A 10 23.87 1.63 -12.35
C THR A 10 22.74 0.61 -12.26
N LEU A 11 22.46 -0.02 -13.41
CA LEU A 11 21.65 -1.23 -13.53
C LEU A 11 22.40 -2.33 -12.78
N VAL A 12 22.10 -2.49 -11.50
CA VAL A 12 22.31 -3.77 -10.85
C VAL A 12 21.15 -4.65 -11.30
N SER A 13 21.24 -5.18 -12.53
CA SER A 13 20.56 -6.42 -12.92
C SER A 13 21.25 -7.59 -12.21
N GLY A 14 21.37 -7.47 -10.90
CA GLY A 14 21.68 -8.58 -10.03
C GLY A 14 20.43 -9.43 -9.97
N VAL A 15 20.38 -10.49 -10.79
CA VAL A 15 19.78 -11.73 -10.33
C VAL A 15 20.65 -12.18 -9.16
N LEU A 16 20.53 -11.52 -8.01
CA LEU A 16 20.97 -12.11 -6.76
C LEU A 16 20.09 -13.36 -6.66
N PRO A 17 20.66 -14.58 -6.73
CA PRO A 17 19.89 -15.73 -6.35
C PRO A 17 19.43 -15.43 -4.93
N ALA A 18 18.12 -15.31 -4.74
CA ALA A 18 17.55 -15.30 -3.41
C ALA A 18 17.84 -16.69 -2.82
N GLN A 19 19.05 -16.89 -2.32
CA GLN A 19 19.30 -17.80 -1.20
C GLN A 19 18.73 -17.11 0.05
N GLY A 20 17.46 -16.73 -0.02
CA GLY A 20 16.70 -16.28 1.14
C GLY A 20 16.46 -17.52 1.98
N ALA A 21 16.76 -17.43 3.28
CA ALA A 21 16.51 -18.48 4.23
C ALA A 21 15.08 -19.01 4.05
N THR A 22 14.94 -20.25 3.57
CA THR A 22 13.67 -20.97 3.46
C THR A 22 13.21 -21.51 4.81
N GLY A 23 13.66 -20.89 5.90
CA GLY A 23 13.38 -21.30 7.27
C GLY A 23 12.33 -20.39 7.90
N PRO A 24 11.55 -20.90 8.88
CA PRO A 24 10.66 -20.07 9.68
C PRO A 24 11.44 -18.92 10.34
N LEU A 25 10.81 -17.77 10.48
CA LEU A 25 11.31 -16.67 11.29
C LEU A 25 11.58 -17.16 12.70
N VAL A 26 12.76 -16.82 13.22
CA VAL A 26 13.11 -17.08 14.61
C VAL A 26 12.24 -16.18 15.49
N PRO A 27 11.58 -16.72 16.53
CA PRO A 27 10.84 -15.90 17.48
C PRO A 27 11.74 -14.82 18.06
N VAL A 28 11.29 -13.56 18.03
CA VAL A 28 12.03 -12.41 18.55
C VAL A 28 11.26 -11.80 19.70
N ASP A 29 11.98 -11.44 20.75
CA ASP A 29 11.44 -10.67 21.86
C ASP A 29 11.10 -9.25 21.37
N LYS A 30 9.80 -9.01 21.14
CA LYS A 30 9.24 -7.74 20.67
C LYS A 30 8.25 -7.18 21.67
N SER A 31 8.25 -5.86 21.81
CA SER A 31 7.25 -5.11 22.58
C SER A 31 6.30 -4.43 21.61
N CYS A 32 5.00 -4.75 21.71
CA CYS A 32 3.97 -4.18 20.86
C CYS A 32 2.91 -3.40 21.66
N PHE A 33 2.48 -2.26 21.13
CA PHE A 33 1.49 -1.37 21.74
C PHE A 33 0.45 -0.93 20.71
N ASN A 34 -0.82 -1.21 20.99
CA ASN A 34 -1.93 -0.66 20.21
C ASN A 34 -2.17 0.78 20.65
N VAL A 35 -2.36 1.67 19.67
CA VAL A 35 -2.66 3.08 19.89
C VAL A 35 -3.74 3.55 18.92
N THR A 36 -4.52 4.53 19.37
CA THR A 36 -5.44 5.26 18.50
C THR A 36 -5.03 6.74 18.53
N ILE A 37 -4.68 7.28 17.37
CA ILE A 37 -4.16 8.64 17.22
C ILE A 37 -5.23 9.50 16.53
N PRO A 38 -5.75 10.55 17.17
CA PRO A 38 -6.58 11.52 16.48
C PRO A 38 -5.70 12.40 15.58
N VAL A 39 -6.04 12.48 14.29
CA VAL A 39 -5.37 13.32 13.30
C VAL A 39 -6.38 14.26 12.66
N THR A 40 -6.06 15.55 12.61
CA THR A 40 -6.87 16.54 11.90
C THR A 40 -6.25 16.80 10.54
N VAL A 41 -7.01 16.53 9.48
CA VAL A 41 -6.54 16.60 8.10
C VAL A 41 -7.33 17.67 7.37
N THR A 42 -6.61 18.52 6.65
CA THR A 42 -7.18 19.41 5.63
C THR A 42 -6.71 18.94 4.26
N SER A 43 -7.64 18.62 3.37
CA SER A 43 -7.32 18.13 2.02
C SER A 43 -8.27 18.70 0.97
N THR A 44 -7.79 18.83 -0.27
CA THR A 44 -8.64 19.09 -1.44
C THR A 44 -9.19 17.77 -1.94
N ASN A 45 -10.49 17.57 -1.75
CA ASN A 45 -11.20 16.33 -2.07
C ASN A 45 -12.07 16.52 -3.32
N PHE A 46 -12.33 15.43 -4.03
CA PHE A 46 -13.19 15.43 -5.20
C PHE A 46 -14.65 15.16 -4.78
N ILE A 47 -15.58 15.83 -5.42
CA ILE A 47 -17.02 15.61 -5.20
C ILE A 47 -17.48 14.50 -6.14
N TYR A 48 -17.99 13.39 -5.61
CA TYR A 48 -18.53 12.29 -6.42
C TYR A 48 -19.67 12.81 -7.32
N GLY A 49 -19.51 12.64 -8.63
CA GLY A 49 -20.40 13.24 -9.65
C GLY A 49 -21.35 12.27 -10.34
N LEU A 50 -21.25 10.97 -10.07
CA LEU A 50 -22.12 9.94 -10.66
C LEU A 50 -23.33 9.65 -9.74
N PRO A 51 -24.37 8.97 -10.24
CA PRO A 51 -25.42 8.42 -9.39
C PRO A 51 -24.84 7.51 -8.29
N LYS A 52 -25.37 7.61 -7.08
CA LYS A 52 -25.03 6.69 -5.99
C LYS A 52 -25.66 5.33 -6.24
N PHE A 53 -24.95 4.26 -5.90
CA PHE A 53 -25.44 2.89 -6.05
C PHE A 53 -26.61 2.63 -5.12
N SER A 54 -27.72 2.15 -5.67
CA SER A 54 -28.89 1.66 -4.97
C SER A 54 -28.75 0.16 -4.71
N ASP A 55 -28.22 -0.59 -5.67
CA ASP A 55 -28.04 -2.04 -5.61
C ASP A 55 -26.81 -2.53 -6.40
N ASN A 56 -26.67 -3.86 -6.52
CA ASN A 56 -25.56 -4.47 -7.24
C ASN A 56 -25.64 -4.31 -8.77
N LEU A 57 -26.78 -3.94 -9.35
CA LEU A 57 -26.87 -3.63 -10.78
C LEU A 57 -26.16 -2.32 -11.09
N ASP A 58 -26.24 -1.32 -10.21
CA ASP A 58 -25.57 -0.03 -10.43
C ASP A 58 -24.04 -0.16 -10.47
N ILE A 59 -23.44 -0.92 -9.55
CA ILE A 59 -21.99 -1.18 -9.58
C ILE A 59 -21.59 -2.07 -10.78
N THR A 60 -22.46 -2.99 -11.17
CA THR A 60 -22.25 -3.80 -12.40
C THR A 60 -22.26 -2.90 -13.64
N ALA A 61 -23.19 -1.94 -13.71
CA ALA A 61 -23.26 -0.97 -14.80
C ALA A 61 -21.98 -0.11 -14.88
N LEU A 62 -21.50 0.39 -13.74
CA LEU A 62 -20.22 1.12 -13.70
C LEU A 62 -19.04 0.24 -14.13
N THR A 63 -19.01 -1.03 -13.71
CA THR A 63 -17.98 -2.00 -14.11
C THR A 63 -17.98 -2.21 -15.62
N ILE A 64 -19.15 -2.32 -16.25
CA ILE A 64 -19.29 -2.42 -17.72
C ILE A 64 -18.77 -1.15 -18.40
N GLU A 65 -19.14 0.03 -17.88
CA GLU A 65 -18.68 1.31 -18.40
C GLU A 65 -17.15 1.43 -18.31
N LEU A 66 -16.54 1.10 -17.18
CA LEU A 66 -15.08 1.15 -16.97
C LEU A 66 -14.30 0.12 -17.82
N ASN A 67 -14.96 -0.93 -18.29
CA ASN A 67 -14.41 -1.88 -19.26
C ASN A 67 -14.60 -1.44 -20.72
N THR A 68 -15.34 -0.36 -20.97
CA THR A 68 -15.61 0.12 -22.34
C THR A 68 -14.39 0.85 -22.91
N ARG A 69 -14.01 0.49 -24.14
CA ARG A 69 -12.88 1.12 -24.83
C ARG A 69 -13.09 2.63 -24.92
N GLY A 70 -12.09 3.40 -24.47
CA GLY A 70 -12.09 4.86 -24.56
C GLY A 70 -12.83 5.58 -23.44
N VAL A 71 -13.38 4.85 -22.45
CA VAL A 71 -14.14 5.42 -21.32
C VAL A 71 -13.39 6.54 -20.60
N PHE A 72 -12.08 6.43 -20.40
CA PHE A 72 -11.30 7.46 -19.68
C PHE A 72 -11.19 8.79 -20.43
N ALA A 73 -11.53 8.85 -21.72
CA ALA A 73 -11.60 10.11 -22.46
C ALA A 73 -12.94 10.85 -22.25
N SER A 74 -13.99 10.16 -21.79
CA SER A 74 -15.35 10.69 -21.71
C SER A 74 -15.98 10.63 -20.31
N LEU A 75 -15.55 9.71 -19.46
CA LEU A 75 -16.06 9.57 -18.10
C LEU A 75 -15.43 10.64 -17.21
N ASN A 76 -16.25 11.57 -16.74
CA ASN A 76 -15.90 12.47 -15.65
C ASN A 76 -16.64 12.03 -14.37
N PRO A 77 -15.99 11.29 -13.46
CA PRO A 77 -16.63 10.80 -12.25
C PRO A 77 -16.74 11.89 -11.16
N PHE A 78 -16.26 13.11 -11.41
CA PHE A 78 -16.17 14.18 -10.43
C PHE A 78 -17.03 15.39 -10.83
N ALA A 79 -17.87 15.87 -9.91
CA ALA A 79 -18.66 17.09 -10.10
C ALA A 79 -17.88 18.37 -9.75
N GLY A 80 -16.70 18.25 -9.16
CA GLY A 80 -15.86 19.36 -8.75
C GLY A 80 -14.86 18.94 -7.67
N THR A 81 -14.24 19.93 -7.04
CA THR A 81 -13.38 19.74 -5.86
C THR A 81 -13.84 20.64 -4.73
N GLN A 82 -13.52 20.25 -3.49
CA GLN A 82 -13.80 21.01 -2.30
C GLN A 82 -12.69 20.81 -1.27
N ASN A 83 -12.36 21.87 -0.51
CA ASN A 83 -11.47 21.76 0.62
C ASN A 83 -12.26 21.33 1.85
N GLU A 84 -11.80 20.29 2.52
CA GLU A 84 -12.43 19.78 3.73
C GLU A 84 -11.41 19.66 4.84
N THR A 85 -11.87 19.94 6.07
CA THR A 85 -11.12 19.67 7.29
C THR A 85 -11.93 18.72 8.15
N ALA A 86 -11.33 17.60 8.54
CA ALA A 86 -11.97 16.61 9.40
C ALA A 86 -10.94 15.97 10.34
N THR A 87 -11.42 15.49 11.49
CA THR A 87 -10.60 14.73 12.44
C THR A 87 -10.94 13.25 12.31
N TYR A 88 -9.91 12.43 12.14
CA TYR A 88 -10.00 10.98 12.05
C TYR A 88 -9.25 10.35 13.21
N HIS A 89 -9.82 9.27 13.76
CA HIS A 89 -9.16 8.39 14.72
C HIS A 89 -8.49 7.27 13.94
N VAL A 90 -7.17 7.21 14.01
CA VAL A 90 -6.36 6.21 13.32
C VAL A 90 -5.89 5.17 14.32
N SER A 91 -6.32 3.93 14.13
CA SER A 91 -5.90 2.79 14.94
C SER A 91 -4.66 2.15 14.33
N GLY A 92 -3.66 1.88 15.17
CA GLY A 92 -2.43 1.26 14.74
C GLY A 92 -1.69 0.55 15.86
N THR A 93 -0.65 -0.15 15.48
CA THR A 93 0.20 -0.92 16.38
C THR A 93 1.64 -0.51 16.16
N PHE A 94 2.31 -0.14 17.25
CA PHE A 94 3.76 -0.03 17.28
C PHE A 94 4.33 -1.37 17.73
N CYS A 95 5.38 -1.87 17.06
CA CYS A 95 6.21 -2.97 17.55
C CYS A 95 7.70 -2.60 17.43
N GLY A 96 8.51 -2.97 18.42
CA GLY A 96 9.96 -2.79 18.38
C GLY A 96 10.72 -3.76 19.27
N PRO A 97 12.06 -3.82 19.18
CA PRO A 97 12.88 -4.72 19.99
C PRO A 97 12.72 -4.42 21.49
N SER A 98 12.57 -5.46 22.33
CA SER A 98 12.32 -5.28 23.77
C SER A 98 13.51 -4.69 24.55
N SER A 99 14.74 -4.95 24.12
CA SER A 99 15.96 -4.57 24.87
C SER A 99 16.66 -3.30 24.33
N ASN A 100 16.34 -2.85 23.10
CA ASN A 100 17.02 -1.75 22.44
C ASN A 100 16.02 -0.80 21.77
N LYS A 101 16.23 0.52 21.93
CA LYS A 101 15.48 1.52 21.17
C LYS A 101 15.95 1.51 19.72
N ALA A 102 15.12 1.01 18.82
CA ALA A 102 15.36 1.10 17.38
C ALA A 102 15.48 2.58 16.97
N SER A 103 16.54 2.91 16.23
CA SER A 103 16.78 4.26 15.72
C SER A 103 15.91 4.61 14.51
N THR A 104 15.47 3.59 13.77
CA THR A 104 14.63 3.75 12.58
C THR A 104 13.25 3.13 12.82
N LEU A 105 12.23 3.90 12.43
CA LEU A 105 10.85 3.47 12.40
C LEU A 105 10.36 3.31 10.96
N LEU A 106 9.78 2.16 10.66
CA LEU A 106 9.05 1.89 9.42
C LEU A 106 7.58 2.26 9.64
N LEU A 107 7.10 3.31 8.97
CA LEU A 107 5.70 3.72 9.01
C LEU A 107 4.97 3.03 7.87
N ALA A 108 4.22 1.99 8.20
CA ALA A 108 3.71 1.00 7.27
C ALA A 108 2.22 1.25 6.91
N THR A 109 1.97 1.55 5.63
CA THR A 109 0.63 1.80 5.06
C THR A 109 0.20 0.64 4.18
N HIS A 110 -0.93 0.01 4.49
CA HIS A 110 -1.48 -1.12 3.72
C HIS A 110 -2.19 -0.67 2.42
N GLY A 111 -2.48 -1.65 1.55
CA GLY A 111 -3.16 -1.46 0.27
C GLY A 111 -4.69 -1.49 0.34
N ALA A 112 -5.34 -1.47 -0.83
CA ALA A 112 -6.79 -1.68 -0.94
C ALA A 112 -7.17 -3.11 -0.56
N SER A 113 -8.37 -3.29 -0.02
CA SER A 113 -8.87 -4.56 0.52
C SER A 113 -8.10 -5.17 1.69
N LEU A 114 -7.15 -4.43 2.25
CA LEU A 114 -6.29 -4.87 3.34
C LEU A 114 -6.51 -4.00 4.58
N ASP A 115 -5.92 -4.40 5.69
CA ASP A 115 -5.76 -3.60 6.92
C ASP A 115 -4.30 -3.68 7.40
N ARG A 116 -4.03 -3.18 8.62
CA ARG A 116 -2.67 -3.19 9.19
C ARG A 116 -2.07 -4.60 9.30
N TYR A 117 -2.88 -5.65 9.44
CA TYR A 117 -2.41 -7.03 9.57
C TYR A 117 -1.88 -7.62 8.26
N TYR A 118 -1.94 -6.90 7.14
CA TYR A 118 -1.11 -7.20 5.97
C TYR A 118 0.39 -7.25 6.31
N TRP A 119 0.86 -6.38 7.21
CA TRP A 119 2.26 -6.30 7.64
C TRP A 119 2.60 -7.27 8.77
N ASP A 120 1.60 -7.71 9.53
CA ASP A 120 1.74 -8.64 10.66
C ASP A 120 0.74 -9.78 10.48
N PHE A 121 0.93 -10.58 9.43
CA PHE A 121 -0.03 -11.60 9.03
C PHE A 121 -0.10 -12.72 10.08
N GLN A 122 -1.32 -12.98 10.58
CA GLN A 122 -1.53 -13.78 11.79
C GLN A 122 -1.56 -15.29 11.54
N TYR A 123 -1.85 -15.74 10.32
CA TYR A 123 -1.73 -17.14 9.94
C TYR A 123 -0.26 -17.44 9.63
N GLU A 124 0.33 -18.44 10.31
CA GLU A 124 1.75 -18.77 10.23
C GLU A 124 2.67 -17.53 10.27
N PRO A 125 2.66 -16.75 11.38
CA PRO A 125 3.40 -15.50 11.46
C PRO A 125 4.91 -15.69 11.26
N SER A 126 5.43 -16.88 11.57
CA SER A 126 6.83 -17.23 11.28
C SER A 126 7.15 -17.25 9.78
N CYS A 127 6.17 -17.33 8.90
CA CYS A 127 6.34 -17.33 7.45
C CYS A 127 6.01 -15.95 6.86
N TYR A 128 5.02 -15.25 7.44
CA TYR A 128 4.33 -14.15 6.76
C TYR A 128 4.28 -12.82 7.54
N SER A 129 4.74 -12.76 8.79
CA SER A 129 4.83 -11.48 9.52
C SER A 129 6.08 -10.69 9.11
N PHE A 130 5.89 -9.63 8.32
CA PHE A 130 6.95 -8.66 8.05
C PHE A 130 7.36 -7.92 9.33
N VAL A 131 6.43 -7.66 10.24
CA VAL A 131 6.72 -7.00 11.53
C VAL A 131 7.70 -7.84 12.35
N ASP A 132 7.48 -9.15 12.47
CA ASP A 132 8.42 -10.06 13.16
C ASP A 132 9.79 -10.05 12.49
N PHE A 133 9.80 -10.11 11.15
CA PHE A 133 11.02 -10.04 10.37
C PHE A 133 11.78 -8.72 10.62
N ALA A 134 11.13 -7.57 10.51
CA ALA A 134 11.74 -6.26 10.67
C ALA A 134 12.26 -6.04 12.09
N VAL A 135 11.51 -6.46 13.11
CA VAL A 135 11.95 -6.37 14.51
C VAL A 135 13.16 -7.27 14.78
N SER A 136 13.22 -8.45 14.16
CA SER A 136 14.40 -9.34 14.22
C SER A 136 15.68 -8.71 13.66
N LYS A 137 15.53 -7.74 12.75
CA LYS A 137 16.63 -6.97 12.16
C LYS A 137 16.91 -5.66 12.91
N GLY A 138 16.23 -5.40 14.03
CA GLY A 138 16.45 -4.23 14.88
C GLY A 138 15.64 -2.99 14.51
N TYR A 139 14.68 -3.11 13.58
CA TYR A 139 13.78 -2.01 13.22
C TYR A 139 12.56 -1.95 14.16
N SER A 140 11.98 -0.77 14.28
CA SER A 140 10.62 -0.62 14.81
C SER A 140 9.64 -0.41 13.67
N VAL A 141 8.40 -0.86 13.84
CA VAL A 141 7.34 -0.74 12.84
C VAL A 141 6.11 -0.12 13.48
N PHE A 142 5.57 0.91 12.85
CA PHE A 142 4.23 1.42 13.14
C PHE A 142 3.34 1.10 11.95
N TYR A 143 2.43 0.15 12.11
CA TYR A 143 1.49 -0.27 11.07
C TYR A 143 0.07 0.08 11.52
N TYR A 144 -0.71 0.68 10.63
CA TYR A 144 -1.98 1.30 10.99
C TYR A 144 -3.05 1.02 9.96
N ASP A 145 -4.31 1.09 10.39
CA ASP A 145 -5.45 0.97 9.52
C ASP A 145 -5.71 2.31 8.84
N ARG A 146 -5.71 2.34 7.51
CA ARG A 146 -6.17 3.51 6.75
C ARG A 146 -7.61 3.85 7.15
N VAL A 147 -7.97 5.13 7.08
CA VAL A 147 -9.35 5.54 7.36
C VAL A 147 -10.30 4.86 6.36
N GLY A 148 -11.39 4.29 6.87
CA GLY A 148 -12.32 3.43 6.13
C GLY A 148 -12.06 1.92 6.24
N ALA A 149 -10.90 1.50 6.76
CA ALA A 149 -10.57 0.10 7.02
C ALA A 149 -10.25 -0.15 8.49
N GLY A 150 -10.28 -1.43 8.90
CA GLY A 150 -9.84 -1.85 10.22
C GLY A 150 -10.63 -1.20 11.35
N GLU A 151 -9.89 -0.79 12.38
CA GLU A 151 -10.43 -0.10 13.56
C GLU A 151 -10.29 1.42 13.48
N SER A 152 -9.91 1.95 12.32
CA SER A 152 -9.86 3.39 12.07
C SER A 152 -11.24 3.96 11.75
N SER A 153 -11.36 5.29 11.74
CA SER A 153 -12.62 5.97 11.44
C SER A 153 -13.26 5.47 10.14
N LEU A 154 -14.54 5.09 10.21
CA LEU A 154 -15.35 4.72 9.06
C LEU A 154 -15.79 5.96 8.28
N LEU A 155 -15.62 5.94 6.96
CA LEU A 155 -16.05 6.98 6.05
C LEU A 155 -17.16 6.47 5.13
N SER A 156 -17.95 7.39 4.56
CA SER A 156 -18.77 7.08 3.40
C SER A 156 -17.89 6.65 2.22
N GLY A 157 -18.30 5.66 1.43
CA GLY A 157 -17.52 5.21 0.26
C GLY A 157 -17.44 6.28 -0.84
N TYR A 158 -18.36 7.25 -0.78
CA TYR A 158 -18.40 8.46 -1.62
C TYR A 158 -17.55 9.61 -1.07
N VAL A 159 -16.90 9.42 0.08
CA VAL A 159 -16.02 10.40 0.75
C VAL A 159 -14.62 9.84 0.98
N ALA A 160 -14.43 8.53 1.16
CA ALA A 160 -13.10 7.93 1.32
C ALA A 160 -12.27 8.13 0.04
N GLN A 161 -11.12 8.82 0.12
CA GLN A 161 -10.30 9.15 -1.06
C GLN A 161 -8.79 9.08 -0.74
N ILE A 162 -7.97 9.06 -1.78
CA ILE A 162 -6.51 9.08 -1.64
C ILE A 162 -5.99 10.38 -1.00
N PRO A 163 -6.44 11.61 -1.37
CA PRO A 163 -5.97 12.85 -0.73
C PRO A 163 -6.16 12.89 0.80
N ILE A 164 -7.27 12.35 1.30
CA ILE A 164 -7.51 12.24 2.76
C ILE A 164 -6.45 11.35 3.39
N ASN A 165 -6.16 10.20 2.80
CA ASN A 165 -5.16 9.26 3.32
C ASN A 165 -3.73 9.81 3.23
N VAL A 166 -3.41 10.63 2.22
CA VAL A 166 -2.14 11.38 2.14
C VAL A 166 -2.01 12.32 3.33
N GLY A 167 -3.05 13.11 3.62
CA GLY A 167 -3.07 14.00 4.77
C GLY A 167 -2.99 13.25 6.10
N VAL A 168 -3.66 12.10 6.23
CA VAL A 168 -3.52 11.21 7.41
C VAL A 168 -2.07 10.75 7.57
N LEU A 169 -1.43 10.26 6.51
CA LEU A 169 -0.03 9.80 6.58
C LEU A 169 0.93 10.95 6.94
N GLU A 170 0.70 12.15 6.40
CA GLU A 170 1.45 13.36 6.77
C GLU A 170 1.33 13.66 8.27
N GLN A 171 0.11 13.68 8.81
CA GLN A 171 -0.13 13.95 10.23
C GLN A 171 0.50 12.89 11.14
N LEU A 172 0.38 11.60 10.78
CA LEU A 172 1.03 10.51 11.53
C LEU A 172 2.55 10.64 11.49
N THR A 173 3.13 10.94 10.33
CA THR A 173 4.58 11.12 10.17
C THR A 173 5.08 12.26 11.07
N ASN A 174 4.39 13.40 11.07
CA ASN A 174 4.72 14.55 11.91
C ASN A 174 4.55 14.24 13.40
N TYR A 175 3.46 13.57 13.79
CA TYR A 175 3.19 13.17 15.17
C TYR A 175 4.27 12.24 15.74
N ILE A 176 4.74 11.28 14.93
CA ILE A 176 5.82 10.38 15.31
C ILE A 176 7.16 11.13 15.35
N ARG A 177 7.46 11.94 14.33
CA ARG A 177 8.73 12.71 14.23
C ARG A 177 8.89 13.70 15.38
N SER A 178 7.81 14.29 15.89
CA SER A 178 7.83 15.20 17.05
C SER A 178 8.07 14.48 18.38
N GLY A 179 8.00 13.15 18.41
CA GLY A 179 8.10 12.36 19.63
C GLY A 179 6.81 12.36 20.46
N SER A 180 5.66 12.62 19.83
CA SER A 180 4.36 12.67 20.51
C SER A 180 3.78 11.28 20.77
N LEU A 181 4.26 10.25 20.07
CA LEU A 181 3.87 8.87 20.29
C LEU A 181 4.30 8.43 21.70
N SER A 182 3.33 8.07 22.54
CA SER A 182 3.56 7.54 23.89
C SER A 182 3.33 6.03 23.90
N LEU A 183 4.34 5.27 24.33
CA LEU A 183 4.34 3.82 24.42
C LEU A 183 4.52 3.42 25.88
N ALA A 184 3.51 2.78 26.47
CA ALA A 184 3.50 2.44 27.90
C ALA A 184 3.92 3.61 28.82
N GLY A 185 3.42 4.82 28.54
CA GLY A 185 3.72 6.02 29.31
C GLY A 185 5.06 6.71 28.99
N ASN A 186 5.86 6.16 28.07
CA ASN A 186 7.13 6.74 27.66
C ASN A 186 7.03 7.35 26.25
N LYS A 187 7.55 8.57 26.08
CA LYS A 187 7.65 9.18 24.74
C LYS A 187 8.63 8.39 23.87
N TYR A 188 8.20 8.10 22.65
CA TYR A 188 8.99 7.47 21.61
C TYR A 188 9.30 8.50 20.53
N LYS A 189 10.58 8.64 20.16
CA LYS A 189 11.03 9.50 19.07
C LYS A 189 12.10 8.76 18.26
N PRO A 190 11.83 8.43 16.99
CA PRO A 190 12.83 7.82 16.13
C PRO A 190 13.84 8.85 15.63
N ASN A 191 15.03 8.39 15.24
CA ASN A 191 16.01 9.23 14.55
C ASN A 191 15.68 9.35 13.06
N LYS A 192 15.13 8.27 12.48
CA LYS A 192 14.73 8.20 11.07
C LYS A 192 13.36 7.57 10.91
N ILE A 193 12.58 8.06 9.94
CA ILE A 193 11.30 7.48 9.54
C ILE A 193 11.39 7.08 8.07
N VAL A 194 11.10 5.81 7.79
CA VAL A 194 10.97 5.30 6.44
C VAL A 194 9.49 5.03 6.16
N LEU A 195 8.96 5.60 5.08
CA LEU A 195 7.62 5.27 4.62
C LEU A 195 7.64 3.90 3.95
N LEU A 196 6.82 2.97 4.43
CA LEU A 196 6.68 1.63 3.87
C LEU A 196 5.25 1.46 3.36
N GLY A 197 5.07 1.36 2.05
CA GLY A 197 3.76 1.23 1.44
C GLY A 197 3.59 -0.10 0.73
N HIS A 198 2.34 -0.56 0.65
CA HIS A 198 1.94 -1.59 -0.30
C HIS A 198 0.75 -1.14 -1.15
N SER A 199 0.85 -1.29 -2.48
CA SER A 199 -0.22 -0.98 -3.43
C SER A 199 -0.72 0.45 -3.23
N VAL A 200 -2.01 0.66 -2.94
CA VAL A 200 -2.58 1.97 -2.56
C VAL A 200 -1.77 2.67 -1.45
N GLY A 201 -1.20 1.94 -0.49
CA GLY A 201 -0.32 2.50 0.53
C GLY A 201 0.95 3.12 -0.07
N SER A 202 1.55 2.49 -1.08
CA SER A 202 2.69 3.07 -1.82
C SER A 202 2.29 4.27 -2.67
N ILE A 203 1.08 4.27 -3.23
CA ILE A 203 0.53 5.41 -3.97
C ILE A 203 0.39 6.61 -3.03
N ILE A 204 -0.14 6.39 -1.83
CA ILE A 204 -0.27 7.40 -0.78
C ILE A 204 1.12 7.91 -0.34
N SER A 205 2.07 7.02 -0.05
CA SER A 205 3.44 7.42 0.31
C SER A 205 4.12 8.21 -0.81
N ASN A 206 3.96 7.80 -2.06
CA ASN A 206 4.54 8.49 -3.21
C ASN A 206 3.92 9.89 -3.38
N ALA A 207 2.58 10.00 -3.34
CA ALA A 207 1.87 11.27 -3.44
C ALA A 207 2.28 12.23 -2.31
N LEU A 208 2.45 11.72 -1.08
CA LEU A 208 2.98 12.52 0.02
C LEU A 208 4.40 13.03 -0.26
N LEU A 209 5.27 12.21 -0.85
CA LEU A 209 6.63 12.63 -1.22
C LEU A 209 6.65 13.62 -2.39
N VAL A 210 5.57 13.74 -3.17
CA VAL A 210 5.43 14.81 -4.17
C VAL A 210 5.13 16.14 -3.49
N THR A 211 4.19 16.17 -2.54
CA THR A 211 3.77 17.41 -1.87
C THR A 211 4.72 17.84 -0.75
N ASN A 212 5.38 16.88 -0.09
CA ASN A 212 6.30 17.10 1.02
C ASN A 212 7.56 16.23 0.87
N PRO A 213 8.50 16.62 -0.02
CA PRO A 213 9.64 15.78 -0.42
C PRO A 213 10.67 15.50 0.69
N THR A 214 10.59 16.17 1.83
CA THR A 214 11.54 16.03 2.95
C THR A 214 10.92 15.44 4.22
N ILE A 215 9.66 14.98 4.17
CA ILE A 215 8.93 14.54 5.36
C ILE A 215 9.45 13.22 5.94
N ALA A 216 10.10 12.40 5.12
CA ALA A 216 10.65 11.09 5.47
C ALA A 216 12.14 11.02 5.15
N ASP A 217 12.82 10.04 5.72
CA ASP A 217 14.26 9.83 5.55
C ASP A 217 14.56 8.79 4.45
N GLY A 218 13.59 7.94 4.12
CA GLY A 218 13.62 6.95 3.04
C GLY A 218 12.22 6.45 2.69
N ALA A 219 12.10 5.72 1.58
CA ALA A 219 10.84 5.08 1.20
C ALA A 219 11.02 3.66 0.66
N VAL A 220 10.03 2.81 0.91
CA VAL A 220 9.88 1.46 0.36
C VAL A 220 8.47 1.36 -0.23
N LEU A 221 8.38 1.28 -1.55
CA LEU A 221 7.14 1.32 -2.32
C LEU A 221 6.92 -0.05 -2.97
N THR A 222 6.07 -0.86 -2.35
CA THR A 222 5.80 -2.23 -2.82
C THR A 222 4.49 -2.32 -3.61
N GLY A 223 4.42 -3.18 -4.63
CA GLY A 223 3.22 -3.34 -5.46
C GLY A 223 2.82 -2.04 -6.17
N TRP A 224 3.78 -1.23 -6.61
CA TRP A 224 3.53 0.07 -7.24
C TRP A 224 4.54 0.39 -8.33
N SER A 225 4.04 0.86 -9.49
CA SER A 225 4.85 1.43 -10.56
C SER A 225 3.94 2.16 -11.57
N PRO A 226 4.40 3.27 -12.18
CA PRO A 226 3.66 3.99 -13.20
C PRO A 226 3.94 3.38 -14.58
N ASN A 227 3.40 2.22 -14.92
CA ASN A 227 3.51 1.78 -16.31
C ASN A 227 2.36 2.37 -17.16
N SER A 228 2.59 2.49 -18.46
CA SER A 228 1.55 2.79 -19.45
C SER A 228 0.41 1.76 -19.48
N GLY A 229 0.59 0.64 -18.78
CA GLY A 229 -0.37 -0.44 -18.60
C GLY A 229 -1.36 -0.25 -17.45
N LEU A 230 -1.23 0.77 -16.58
CA LEU A 230 -2.04 0.85 -15.37
C LEU A 230 -3.46 1.41 -15.61
N LEU A 231 -3.61 2.45 -16.45
CA LEU A 231 -4.93 2.79 -17.03
C LEU A 231 -5.46 1.67 -17.93
N ALA A 232 -4.57 0.92 -18.58
CA ALA A 232 -4.93 -0.26 -19.37
C ALA A 232 -5.31 -1.47 -18.50
N ALA A 233 -4.93 -1.48 -17.22
CA ALA A 233 -5.24 -2.54 -16.27
C ALA A 233 -6.56 -2.29 -15.55
N ILE A 234 -7.11 -1.06 -15.53
CA ILE A 234 -8.41 -0.77 -14.92
C ILE A 234 -9.51 -1.70 -15.46
N PRO A 235 -9.66 -1.92 -16.79
CA PRO A 235 -10.58 -2.93 -17.31
C PRO A 235 -10.34 -4.33 -16.71
N CYS A 236 -9.08 -4.78 -16.67
CA CYS A 236 -8.72 -6.09 -16.09
C CYS A 236 -9.10 -6.19 -14.60
N ILE A 237 -8.81 -5.14 -13.81
CA ILE A 237 -9.12 -5.07 -12.39
C ILE A 237 -10.64 -5.15 -12.16
N PHE A 238 -11.44 -4.41 -12.94
CA PHE A 238 -12.89 -4.43 -12.81
C PHE A 238 -13.54 -5.73 -13.31
N ALA A 239 -13.01 -6.31 -14.38
CA ALA A 239 -13.46 -7.60 -14.86
C ALA A 239 -13.16 -8.72 -13.83
N GLY A 240 -11.96 -8.70 -13.23
CA GLY A 240 -11.52 -9.71 -12.26
C GLY A 240 -12.16 -9.57 -10.88
N ILE A 241 -12.42 -8.35 -10.40
CA ILE A 241 -12.97 -8.14 -9.04
C ILE A 241 -14.41 -8.64 -8.90
N GLN A 242 -15.18 -8.57 -9.99
CA GLN A 242 -16.63 -8.84 -10.00
C GLN A 242 -17.33 -8.15 -8.82
N ALA A 243 -17.13 -6.84 -8.71
CA ALA A 243 -17.42 -6.08 -7.50
C ALA A 243 -18.91 -6.15 -7.11
N LYS A 244 -19.16 -6.32 -5.82
CA LYS A 244 -20.50 -6.19 -5.23
C LYS A 244 -20.47 -5.24 -4.03
N ILE A 245 -21.59 -4.57 -3.77
CA ILE A 245 -21.77 -3.73 -2.58
C ILE A 245 -21.49 -4.59 -1.35
N ALA A 246 -20.51 -4.17 -0.53
CA ALA A 246 -19.96 -4.95 0.56
C ALA A 246 -21.05 -5.46 1.52
N LYS A 247 -21.92 -4.56 1.99
CA LYS A 247 -22.99 -4.90 2.94
C LYS A 247 -24.01 -5.91 2.41
N THR A 248 -24.12 -6.08 1.08
CA THR A 248 -25.00 -7.10 0.47
C THR A 248 -24.36 -8.49 0.44
N VAL A 249 -23.02 -8.56 0.49
CA VAL A 249 -22.25 -9.81 0.50
C VAL A 249 -22.13 -10.35 1.92
N ASN A 250 -21.75 -9.49 2.87
CA ASN A 250 -21.62 -9.84 4.29
C ASN A 250 -22.19 -8.74 5.19
N PRO A 251 -23.52 -8.72 5.42
CA PRO A 251 -24.17 -7.69 6.24
C PRO A 251 -23.72 -7.75 7.71
N ALA A 252 -23.32 -8.92 8.21
CA ALA A 252 -22.83 -9.06 9.58
C ALA A 252 -21.51 -8.30 9.80
N ARG A 253 -20.61 -8.32 8.81
CA ARG A 253 -19.33 -7.63 8.87
C ARG A 253 -19.39 -6.17 8.40
N TRP A 254 -20.18 -5.90 7.36
CA TRP A 254 -20.16 -4.61 6.65
C TRP A 254 -21.50 -3.87 6.68
N GLY A 255 -22.43 -4.22 7.57
CA GLY A 255 -23.75 -3.58 7.65
C GLY A 255 -23.72 -2.07 7.92
N ALA A 256 -22.66 -1.57 8.56
CA ALA A 256 -22.45 -0.13 8.81
C ALA A 256 -21.91 0.64 7.60
N TYR A 257 -21.37 -0.05 6.59
CA TYR A 257 -20.85 0.58 5.39
C TYR A 257 -22.00 0.99 4.46
N ASP A 258 -21.89 2.17 3.86
CA ASP A 258 -22.84 2.60 2.84
C ASP A 258 -22.64 1.87 1.50
N ASN A 259 -23.52 2.16 0.53
CA ASN A 259 -23.48 1.50 -0.77
C ASN A 259 -22.25 1.87 -1.63
N GLY A 260 -21.48 2.90 -1.26
CA GLY A 260 -20.27 3.30 -1.98
C GLY A 260 -19.07 2.38 -1.71
N TRP A 261 -19.23 1.37 -0.85
CA TRP A 261 -18.21 0.39 -0.53
C TRP A 261 -18.48 -0.94 -1.23
N PHE A 262 -17.47 -1.45 -1.92
CA PHE A 262 -17.56 -2.72 -2.64
C PHE A 262 -16.45 -3.70 -2.23
N THR A 263 -16.66 -4.98 -2.53
CA THR A 263 -15.71 -6.05 -2.20
C THR A 263 -15.52 -7.00 -3.39
N VAL A 264 -14.47 -7.82 -3.30
CA VAL A 264 -14.18 -8.92 -4.23
C VAL A 264 -15.16 -10.07 -3.95
N ILE A 265 -15.71 -10.70 -4.99
CA ILE A 265 -16.84 -11.61 -4.81
C ILE A 265 -16.48 -12.96 -4.17
N ASP A 266 -15.35 -13.55 -4.56
CA ASP A 266 -14.95 -14.87 -4.12
C ASP A 266 -13.44 -15.05 -4.15
N ILE A 267 -12.99 -16.22 -3.69
CA ILE A 267 -11.57 -16.56 -3.61
C ILE A 267 -10.89 -16.71 -4.97
N TYR A 268 -11.62 -17.08 -6.03
CA TYR A 268 -11.02 -17.24 -7.36
C TYR A 268 -10.77 -15.88 -7.99
N ALA A 269 -11.74 -14.96 -7.89
CA ALA A 269 -11.57 -13.55 -8.25
C ALA A 269 -10.41 -12.90 -7.46
N TYR A 270 -10.32 -13.20 -6.16
CA TYR A 270 -9.22 -12.74 -5.32
C TYR A 270 -7.86 -13.30 -5.78
N ILE A 271 -7.77 -14.61 -6.05
CA ILE A 271 -6.53 -15.24 -6.55
C ILE A 271 -6.12 -14.67 -7.91
N GLU A 272 -7.06 -14.49 -8.84
CA GLU A 272 -6.80 -13.98 -10.18
C GLU A 272 -6.18 -12.58 -10.16
N LEU A 273 -6.66 -11.71 -9.27
CA LEU A 273 -6.14 -10.35 -9.14
C LEU A 273 -4.81 -10.29 -8.39
N PHE A 274 -4.67 -11.08 -7.32
CA PHE A 274 -3.64 -10.82 -6.32
C PHE A 274 -2.49 -11.84 -6.33
N TYR A 275 -2.67 -13.02 -6.91
CA TYR A 275 -1.73 -14.12 -6.78
C TYR A 275 -1.37 -14.78 -8.12
N LYS A 276 -0.22 -15.46 -8.12
CA LYS A 276 0.17 -16.38 -9.18
C LYS A 276 -0.12 -17.80 -8.72
N ILE A 277 -0.74 -18.63 -9.57
CA ILE A 277 -0.90 -20.06 -9.26
C ILE A 277 0.45 -20.70 -8.95
N GLY A 278 0.48 -21.44 -7.84
CA GLY A 278 1.66 -22.12 -7.30
C GLY A 278 2.60 -21.22 -6.47
N SER A 279 2.23 -19.96 -6.18
CA SER A 279 3.05 -19.06 -5.34
C SER A 279 2.51 -18.81 -3.94
N PHE A 280 1.47 -19.52 -3.50
CA PHE A 280 0.78 -19.24 -2.25
C PHE A 280 0.31 -20.54 -1.57
N ASP A 281 0.11 -20.46 -0.26
CA ASP A 281 -0.68 -21.43 0.50
C ASP A 281 -2.17 -21.06 0.39
N PHE A 282 -3.02 -22.01 -0.01
CA PHE A 282 -4.45 -21.74 -0.22
C PHE A 282 -5.18 -21.35 1.08
N THR A 283 -4.80 -21.94 2.22
CA THR A 283 -5.32 -21.57 3.55
C THR A 283 -4.91 -20.15 3.92
N ALA A 284 -3.67 -19.74 3.62
CA ALA A 284 -3.23 -18.36 3.81
C ALA A 284 -4.06 -17.38 2.96
N VAL A 285 -4.35 -17.72 1.70
CA VAL A 285 -5.22 -16.90 0.84
C VAL A 285 -6.66 -16.86 1.38
N GLN A 286 -7.20 -17.99 1.83
CA GLN A 286 -8.53 -18.05 2.43
C GLN A 286 -8.61 -17.18 3.69
N PHE A 287 -7.57 -17.21 4.54
CA PHE A 287 -7.46 -16.32 5.69
C PHE A 287 -7.43 -14.85 5.25
N ALA A 288 -6.57 -14.50 4.29
CA ALA A 288 -6.46 -13.13 3.78
C ALA A 288 -7.78 -12.60 3.22
N LEU A 289 -8.53 -13.40 2.45
CA LEU A 289 -9.85 -13.03 1.96
C LEU A 289 -10.85 -12.85 3.11
N ASN A 290 -10.86 -13.77 4.08
CA ASN A 290 -11.77 -13.72 5.23
C ASN A 290 -11.51 -12.51 6.13
N THR A 291 -10.28 -11.99 6.15
CA THR A 291 -9.89 -10.78 6.87
C THR A 291 -9.84 -9.53 5.99
N SER A 292 -10.14 -9.63 4.68
CA SER A 292 -10.06 -8.51 3.73
C SER A 292 -11.11 -7.42 3.99
N TRP A 293 -10.84 -6.17 3.63
CA TRP A 293 -11.75 -5.04 3.85
C TRP A 293 -12.40 -4.57 2.54
N PRO A 294 -13.55 -3.87 2.58
CA PRO A 294 -14.14 -3.33 1.37
C PRO A 294 -13.33 -2.11 0.88
N ILE A 295 -13.54 -1.73 -0.37
CA ILE A 295 -12.89 -0.61 -1.04
C ILE A 295 -13.93 0.47 -1.30
N GLY A 296 -13.61 1.73 -0.97
CA GLY A 296 -14.48 2.86 -1.26
C GLY A 296 -14.40 3.25 -2.72
N ILE A 297 -15.54 3.55 -3.36
CA ILE A 297 -15.55 3.96 -4.77
C ILE A 297 -14.71 5.21 -5.03
N MET A 298 -14.72 6.17 -4.10
CA MET A 298 -13.88 7.36 -4.25
C MET A 298 -12.40 7.08 -3.98
N GLU A 299 -12.04 6.03 -3.24
CA GLU A 299 -10.64 5.62 -3.12
C GLU A 299 -10.16 5.15 -4.47
N PHE A 300 -10.95 4.27 -5.11
CA PHE A 300 -10.64 3.76 -6.43
C PHE A 300 -10.49 4.88 -7.48
N LEU A 301 -11.49 5.75 -7.58
CA LEU A 301 -11.53 6.81 -8.60
C LEU A 301 -10.40 7.83 -8.41
N THR A 302 -9.95 8.06 -7.17
CA THR A 302 -8.93 9.07 -6.87
C THR A 302 -7.50 8.54 -6.83
N ILE A 303 -7.27 7.26 -7.11
CA ILE A 303 -5.92 6.70 -7.25
C ILE A 303 -5.10 7.49 -8.28
N TYR A 304 -5.68 7.83 -9.44
CA TYR A 304 -4.92 8.34 -10.59
C TYR A 304 -4.92 9.86 -10.77
N VAL A 305 -5.61 10.58 -9.89
CA VAL A 305 -5.67 12.05 -9.95
C VAL A 305 -4.56 12.72 -9.14
N GLN A 306 -3.63 11.93 -8.61
CA GLN A 306 -2.47 12.40 -7.84
C GLN A 306 -1.28 12.69 -8.74
N GLY A 307 -0.41 13.61 -8.30
CA GLY A 307 0.94 13.73 -8.85
C GLY A 307 1.84 12.62 -8.30
N PHE A 308 2.71 12.06 -9.15
CA PHE A 308 3.60 10.96 -8.77
C PHE A 308 5.09 11.22 -8.94
N VAL A 309 5.46 12.30 -9.64
CA VAL A 309 6.87 12.68 -9.82
C VAL A 309 7.33 13.48 -8.61
N SER A 310 8.05 12.83 -7.70
CA SER A 310 8.61 13.42 -6.51
C SER A 310 9.98 14.04 -6.78
N GLN A 311 10.21 15.21 -6.17
CA GLN A 311 11.51 15.87 -6.17
C GLN A 311 12.36 15.51 -4.94
N SER A 312 11.94 14.51 -4.17
CA SER A 312 12.66 14.04 -2.99
C SER A 312 14.04 13.49 -3.35
N THR A 313 15.00 13.74 -2.47
CA THR A 313 16.38 13.26 -2.58
C THR A 313 16.64 12.03 -1.72
N ILE A 314 15.63 11.52 -1.02
CA ILE A 314 15.77 10.35 -0.16
C ILE A 314 16.09 9.09 -0.97
N PRO A 315 16.73 8.08 -0.37
CA PRO A 315 16.77 6.75 -0.97
C PRO A 315 15.35 6.18 -1.11
N VAL A 316 15.09 5.44 -2.19
CA VAL A 316 13.80 4.82 -2.48
C VAL A 316 14.00 3.40 -3.04
N LEU A 317 13.30 2.43 -2.46
CA LEU A 317 13.15 1.08 -3.03
C LEU A 317 11.76 0.93 -3.63
N PHE A 318 11.68 0.47 -4.88
CA PHE A 318 10.48 -0.08 -5.47
C PHE A 318 10.55 -1.61 -5.52
N GLN A 319 9.47 -2.30 -5.16
CA GLN A 319 9.41 -3.76 -5.18
C GLN A 319 8.07 -4.27 -5.72
N VAL A 320 8.08 -5.18 -6.69
CA VAL A 320 6.85 -5.79 -7.23
C VAL A 320 7.04 -7.28 -7.41
N GLY A 321 5.94 -8.05 -7.49
CA GLY A 321 6.00 -9.45 -7.89
C GLY A 321 6.19 -9.59 -9.40
N SER A 322 6.91 -10.64 -9.83
CA SER A 322 7.13 -10.92 -11.26
C SER A 322 5.83 -11.12 -12.05
N ASN A 323 4.76 -11.54 -11.37
CA ASN A 323 3.46 -11.89 -11.94
C ASN A 323 2.32 -11.02 -11.38
N ASP A 324 2.63 -9.78 -11.01
CA ASP A 324 1.63 -8.84 -10.50
C ASP A 324 0.62 -8.45 -11.60
N ALA A 325 -0.60 -8.98 -11.50
CA ALA A 325 -1.68 -8.74 -12.47
C ALA A 325 -2.17 -7.28 -12.44
N ILE A 326 -2.14 -6.64 -11.28
CA ILE A 326 -2.63 -5.28 -11.08
C ILE A 326 -1.65 -4.27 -11.67
N ILE A 327 -0.35 -4.45 -11.40
CA ILE A 327 0.67 -3.47 -11.79
C ILE A 327 1.13 -3.70 -13.22
N CYS A 328 1.38 -4.94 -13.64
CA CYS A 328 2.04 -5.23 -14.92
C CYS A 328 1.35 -6.32 -15.73
N GLN A 329 0.04 -6.51 -15.51
CA GLN A 329 -0.78 -7.47 -16.25
C GLN A 329 -0.21 -8.90 -16.22
N GLY A 330 0.46 -9.25 -15.12
CA GLY A 330 0.99 -10.60 -14.88
C GLY A 330 2.42 -10.83 -15.39
N ASN A 331 3.09 -9.81 -15.96
CA ASN A 331 4.50 -9.87 -16.35
C ASN A 331 5.22 -8.52 -16.14
N CYS A 332 5.97 -8.42 -15.05
CA CYS A 332 6.68 -7.19 -14.68
C CYS A 332 8.06 -7.05 -15.33
N SER A 333 8.57 -8.12 -15.98
CA SER A 333 9.88 -8.11 -16.62
C SER A 333 9.92 -7.10 -17.77
N GLY A 334 10.94 -6.23 -17.79
CA GLY A 334 11.13 -5.22 -18.84
C GLY A 334 10.16 -4.03 -18.81
N VAL A 335 9.10 -4.08 -18.00
CA VAL A 335 8.11 -3.00 -17.86
C VAL A 335 8.36 -2.16 -16.62
N PHE A 336 8.74 -2.79 -15.50
CA PHE A 336 8.84 -2.15 -14.20
C PHE A 336 10.06 -1.22 -14.03
N THR A 337 11.26 -1.71 -14.30
CA THR A 337 12.51 -0.98 -14.01
C THR A 337 12.67 0.30 -14.84
N ASN A 338 12.06 0.33 -16.04
CA ASN A 338 12.20 1.44 -16.97
C ASN A 338 11.39 2.69 -16.55
N VAL A 339 10.37 2.53 -15.70
CA VAL A 339 9.41 3.61 -15.41
C VAL A 339 9.54 4.19 -14.01
N VAL A 340 10.03 3.42 -13.03
CA VAL A 340 10.17 3.89 -11.64
C VAL A 340 11.22 5.01 -11.50
N GLY A 341 12.24 5.01 -12.37
CA GLY A 341 13.24 6.09 -12.46
C GLY A 341 12.65 7.48 -12.73
N LEU A 342 11.52 7.52 -13.44
CA LEU A 342 10.86 8.77 -13.79
C LEU A 342 10.09 9.38 -12.60
N LEU A 343 9.76 8.59 -11.58
CA LEU A 343 9.05 9.10 -10.39
C LEU A 343 9.96 9.81 -9.41
N PHE A 344 11.23 9.41 -9.31
CA PHE A 344 12.18 9.96 -8.36
C PHE A 344 13.49 10.38 -9.04
N PRO A 345 13.45 11.34 -9.97
CA PRO A 345 14.61 11.76 -10.75
C PRO A 345 15.75 12.36 -9.90
N LYS A 346 15.49 12.69 -8.63
CA LYS A 346 16.46 13.29 -7.70
C LYS A 346 16.84 12.38 -6.53
N SER A 347 16.35 11.15 -6.47
CA SER A 347 16.67 10.24 -5.36
C SER A 347 18.17 9.99 -5.28
N ALA A 348 18.73 10.05 -4.06
CA ALA A 348 20.14 9.76 -3.81
C ALA A 348 20.51 8.29 -4.09
N SER A 349 19.53 7.39 -3.99
CA SER A 349 19.68 5.96 -4.28
C SER A 349 18.31 5.39 -4.64
N LEU A 350 18.13 5.03 -5.91
CA LEU A 350 16.89 4.42 -6.39
C LEU A 350 17.15 2.95 -6.73
N GLU A 351 16.43 2.06 -6.06
CA GLU A 351 16.52 0.61 -6.26
C GLU A 351 15.17 0.07 -6.73
N ALA A 352 15.21 -0.91 -7.63
CA ALA A 352 14.03 -1.56 -8.18
C ALA A 352 14.22 -3.07 -8.14
N TYR A 353 13.30 -3.78 -7.48
CA TYR A 353 13.36 -5.23 -7.33
C TYR A 353 12.08 -5.91 -7.84
N ILE A 354 12.26 -7.00 -8.59
CA ILE A 354 11.18 -7.87 -9.04
C ILE A 354 11.30 -9.20 -8.28
N GLN A 355 10.37 -9.46 -7.36
CA GLN A 355 10.32 -10.69 -6.59
C GLN A 355 9.85 -11.84 -7.50
N PRO A 356 10.65 -12.90 -7.67
CA PRO A 356 10.32 -13.98 -8.60
C PRO A 356 9.16 -14.83 -8.09
N ASN A 357 8.35 -15.37 -9.01
CA ASN A 357 7.23 -16.25 -8.71
C ASN A 357 6.24 -15.66 -7.70
N THR A 358 5.94 -14.36 -7.79
CA THR A 358 5.06 -13.67 -6.82
C THR A 358 4.02 -12.83 -7.56
N GLY A 359 2.79 -12.79 -7.04
CA GLY A 359 1.71 -11.92 -7.52
C GLY A 359 1.79 -10.51 -6.93
N HIS A 360 0.64 -9.86 -6.76
CA HIS A 360 0.54 -8.53 -6.15
C HIS A 360 0.76 -8.57 -4.64
N ILE A 361 0.17 -9.55 -3.94
CA ILE A 361 0.30 -9.67 -2.48
C ILE A 361 1.63 -10.34 -2.14
N LEU A 362 2.57 -9.54 -1.63
CA LEU A 362 3.94 -10.00 -1.40
C LEU A 362 4.12 -10.73 -0.06
N THR A 363 3.39 -10.31 0.98
CA THR A 363 3.59 -10.78 2.37
C THR A 363 3.13 -12.21 2.61
N THR A 364 2.21 -12.74 1.79
CA THR A 364 1.69 -14.12 1.89
C THR A 364 2.14 -15.02 0.74
N ALA A 365 3.10 -14.56 -0.07
CA ALA A 365 3.75 -15.41 -1.06
C ALA A 365 4.63 -16.47 -0.38
N LEU A 366 4.77 -17.66 -0.96
CA LEU A 366 5.60 -18.74 -0.38
C LEU A 366 7.08 -18.34 -0.17
N ASN A 367 7.56 -17.31 -0.86
CA ASN A 367 8.90 -16.75 -0.73
C ASN A 367 8.92 -15.35 -0.06
N ALA A 368 7.90 -15.01 0.74
CA ALA A 368 7.74 -13.69 1.37
C ALA A 368 8.99 -13.23 2.13
N THR A 369 9.64 -14.10 2.91
CA THR A 369 10.86 -13.78 3.67
C THR A 369 12.02 -13.32 2.79
N GLY A 370 12.12 -13.82 1.55
CA GLY A 370 13.08 -13.33 0.57
C GLY A 370 12.79 -11.87 0.17
N GLY A 371 11.51 -11.54 -0.02
CA GLY A 371 11.07 -10.16 -0.24
C GLY A 371 11.33 -9.25 0.97
N PHE A 372 11.12 -9.76 2.18
CA PHE A 372 11.41 -9.01 3.42
C PHE A 372 12.91 -8.73 3.58
N GLN A 373 13.75 -9.71 3.23
CA GLN A 373 15.20 -9.56 3.25
C GLN A 373 15.67 -8.43 2.32
N VAL A 374 15.12 -8.34 1.10
CA VAL A 374 15.40 -7.24 0.16
C VAL A 374 15.08 -5.87 0.78
N ILE A 375 13.93 -5.73 1.44
CA ILE A 375 13.55 -4.49 2.12
C ILE A 375 14.60 -4.15 3.19
N THR A 376 14.99 -5.10 4.04
CA THR A 376 15.95 -4.84 5.13
C THR A 376 17.40 -4.64 4.65
N ASP A 377 17.79 -5.25 3.54
CA ASP A 377 19.11 -5.02 2.92
C ASP A 377 19.20 -3.61 2.35
N TYR A 378 18.14 -3.16 1.67
CA TYR A 378 18.01 -1.78 1.24
C TYR A 378 18.10 -0.81 2.43
N LEU A 379 17.39 -1.11 3.53
CA LEU A 379 17.44 -0.28 4.73
C LEU A 379 18.87 -0.19 5.28
N HIS A 380 19.52 -1.33 5.48
CA HIS A 380 20.88 -1.41 6.00
C HIS A 380 21.89 -0.67 5.12
N LYS A 381 21.84 -0.90 3.79
CA LYS A 381 22.72 -0.27 2.81
C LYS A 381 22.64 1.26 2.81
N ASN A 382 21.45 1.81 3.08
CA ASN A 382 21.22 3.26 3.13
C ASN A 382 21.34 3.84 4.56
N GLY A 383 21.90 3.06 5.49
CA GLY A 383 22.25 3.48 6.84
C GLY A 383 21.06 3.66 7.78
N PHE A 384 19.97 2.94 7.55
CA PHE A 384 18.79 2.93 8.41
C PHE A 384 18.89 1.94 9.56
#